data_AF-A0A8J2S3I6-F1
#
_entry.id   AF-A0A8J2S3I6-F1
#
_cell.length_a   1.000
_cell.length_b   1.000
_cell.length_c   1.000
_cell.angle_alpha   90.00
_cell.angle_beta   90.00
_cell.angle_gamma   90.00
#
_symmetry.space_group_name_H-M   'P 1'
#
loop_
_entity.id
_entity.type
_entity.pdbx_description
1 polymer ?
#
loop_
_entity_poly.entity_id
_entity_poly.type
_entity_poly.pdbx_seq_one_letter_code
_entity_poly.pdbx_strand_id
1 'polypeptide(L)'
;MPDARARARRPCVLRIVPAAPLSGCKECGRGGEARACTPSPRRDVTRRSIIMYKLLLVLASAQALKRPQRALAVRGGEIDPITVGKGVVLASGLYGAFDPKGNLDKYGIKAEAKGQAAGRCTAWMQIMFAAALNLDPESVHAQMMYHMLAVMVITEPMSEVFGAPKAPSVIWMAILGAVGYKTLDGSLNKWVATAIFLANGAQAFLAPDSICDMYGIKGANKIVKAMFSLMGGQMLCTGTYLGALLMDKSQSEAFAYAMAVNGAAAAKYALTDADDLNAPKTGALAWAAISAGLAYKALN
;
A
#
# COMPACT_ATOMS: atom_id res chain seq x y z
N MET A 1 60.67 36.72 3.63
CA MET A 1 59.91 36.92 4.88
C MET A 1 59.03 35.71 5.10
N PRO A 2 59.38 34.81 6.03
CA PRO A 2 58.52 33.72 6.45
C PRO A 2 57.66 34.19 7.63
N ASP A 3 56.39 33.82 7.67
CA ASP A 3 55.70 33.74 8.96
C ASP A 3 54.83 32.49 9.02
N ALA A 4 55.12 31.72 10.06
CA ALA A 4 54.58 30.41 10.36
C ALA A 4 53.95 30.49 11.75
N ARG A 5 52.68 30.13 11.89
CA ARG A 5 51.96 29.78 13.13
C ARG A 5 50.51 29.47 12.75
N ALA A 6 49.71 28.69 13.46
CA ALA A 6 49.87 27.55 14.34
C ALA A 6 48.42 27.03 14.53
N ARG A 7 48.28 25.72 14.75
CA ARG A 7 47.00 24.98 14.83
C ARG A 7 46.18 25.36 16.06
N ALA A 8 44.86 25.19 15.98
CA ALA A 8 44.05 24.77 17.12
C ALA A 8 42.91 23.83 16.66
N ARG A 9 43.10 22.53 16.90
CA ARG A 9 42.07 21.49 16.81
C ARG A 9 41.15 21.63 18.03
N ARG A 10 39.83 21.66 17.84
CA ARG A 10 38.87 21.62 18.95
C ARG A 10 38.66 20.18 19.41
N PRO A 11 38.65 19.90 20.73
CA PRO A 11 38.39 18.56 21.24
C PRO A 11 36.89 18.23 21.20
N CYS A 12 36.62 16.98 20.85
CA CYS A 12 35.32 16.33 20.90
C CYS A 12 34.98 16.05 22.38
N VAL A 13 33.99 16.75 22.93
CA VAL A 13 33.53 16.53 24.31
C VAL A 13 32.46 15.45 24.30
N LEU A 14 32.86 14.24 24.68
CA LEU A 14 31.98 13.11 24.97
C LEU A 14 31.25 13.41 26.29
N ARG A 15 29.95 13.69 26.22
CA ARG A 15 29.11 13.95 27.40
C ARG A 15 28.72 12.61 28.03
N ILE A 16 29.38 12.25 29.12
CA ILE A 16 29.03 11.11 29.99
C ILE A 16 27.86 11.54 30.88
N VAL A 17 26.76 10.79 30.84
CA VAL A 17 25.60 10.94 31.71
C VAL A 17 25.86 10.15 33.00
N PRO A 18 25.75 10.74 34.22
CA PRO A 18 25.80 9.96 35.45
C PRO A 18 24.45 9.28 35.71
N ALA A 19 24.51 7.97 35.94
CA ALA A 19 23.39 7.14 36.37
C ALA A 19 23.03 7.42 37.84
N ALA A 20 21.74 7.40 38.14
CA ALA A 20 21.17 7.52 39.48
C ALA A 20 21.50 6.29 40.36
N PRO A 21 21.66 6.44 41.68
CA PRO A 21 21.89 5.32 42.59
C PRO A 21 20.55 4.66 42.98
N LEU A 22 20.40 3.37 42.64
CA LEU A 22 19.42 2.50 43.28
C LEU A 22 20.10 1.81 44.47
N SER A 23 19.74 2.27 45.66
CA SER A 23 20.07 1.64 46.94
C SER A 23 19.13 0.46 47.21
N GLY A 24 19.71 -0.70 47.55
CA GLY A 24 19.04 -1.68 48.41
C GLY A 24 18.72 -3.03 47.77
N CYS A 25 19.69 -3.95 47.76
CA CYS A 25 19.39 -5.36 48.00
C CYS A 25 20.60 -6.02 48.68
N LYS A 26 20.42 -6.35 49.95
CA LYS A 26 21.36 -7.12 50.77
C LYS A 26 21.17 -8.62 50.49
N GLU A 27 22.31 -9.32 50.45
CA GLU A 27 22.51 -10.72 50.85
C GLU A 27 21.75 -11.83 50.09
N CYS A 28 22.50 -12.58 49.26
CA CYS A 28 22.76 -13.99 49.55
C CYS A 28 23.89 -14.51 48.66
N GLY A 29 24.87 -15.17 49.29
CA GLY A 29 26.08 -15.69 48.66
C GLY A 29 25.97 -17.14 48.16
N ARG A 30 27.16 -17.65 47.80
CA ARG A 30 27.49 -18.96 47.19
C ARG A 30 27.28 -18.94 45.67
N GLY A 31 28.30 -19.07 44.83
CA GLY A 31 29.48 -19.94 44.92
C GLY A 31 29.29 -21.06 43.91
N GLY A 32 29.86 -20.90 42.70
CA GLY A 32 29.78 -21.90 41.64
C GLY A 32 30.02 -21.27 40.26
N GLU A 33 31.08 -21.72 39.59
CA GLU A 33 31.51 -21.28 38.26
C GLU A 33 30.38 -21.36 37.22
N ALA A 34 29.99 -20.22 36.66
CA ALA A 34 29.10 -20.15 35.52
C ALA A 34 29.93 -19.90 34.24
N ARG A 35 30.11 -20.95 33.44
CA ARG A 35 30.55 -20.81 32.04
C ARG A 35 29.55 -19.93 31.29
N ALA A 36 30.06 -18.86 30.69
CA ALA A 36 29.28 -17.97 29.84
C ALA A 36 28.84 -18.69 28.56
N CYS A 37 27.63 -19.25 28.54
CA CYS A 37 26.90 -19.51 27.31
C CYS A 37 26.15 -18.23 26.94
N THR A 38 26.69 -17.44 26.00
CA THR A 38 25.94 -16.37 25.34
C THR A 38 24.93 -16.99 24.36
N PRO A 39 23.61 -16.84 24.55
CA PRO A 39 22.67 -17.11 23.47
C PRO A 39 22.67 -15.90 22.55
N SER A 40 23.12 -16.09 21.29
CA SER A 40 22.95 -15.11 20.22
C SER A 40 21.47 -15.07 19.79
N PRO A 41 20.70 -14.00 20.02
CA PRO A 41 19.31 -13.90 19.59
C PRO A 41 19.26 -13.08 18.30
N ARG A 42 19.82 -13.59 17.19
CA ARG A 42 19.75 -12.90 15.88
C ARG A 42 19.57 -13.82 14.67
N ARG A 43 19.02 -15.03 14.85
CA ARG A 43 18.70 -15.91 13.69
C ARG A 43 17.25 -16.39 13.60
N ASP A 44 16.42 -16.21 14.63
CA ASP A 44 15.05 -16.77 14.61
C ASP A 44 13.95 -15.83 14.09
N VAL A 45 14.15 -14.51 14.11
CA VAL A 45 13.12 -13.57 13.62
C VAL A 45 12.95 -13.70 12.10
N THR A 46 14.05 -13.84 11.36
CA THR A 46 14.02 -13.97 9.89
C THR A 46 13.39 -15.29 9.44
N ARG A 47 13.57 -16.37 10.22
CA ARG A 47 13.03 -17.70 9.87
C ARG A 47 11.52 -17.79 10.10
N ARG A 48 10.99 -17.13 11.14
CA ARG A 48 9.54 -17.05 11.41
C ARG A 48 8.79 -16.20 10.38
N SER A 49 9.36 -15.07 9.94
CA SER A 49 8.76 -14.25 8.89
C SER A 49 8.64 -15.02 7.56
N ILE A 50 9.68 -15.78 7.17
CA ILE A 50 9.66 -16.56 5.92
C ILE A 50 8.60 -17.68 5.94
N ILE A 51 8.35 -18.31 7.10
CA ILE A 51 7.33 -19.36 7.23
C ILE A 51 5.92 -18.77 7.12
N MET A 52 5.69 -17.59 7.68
CA MET A 52 4.38 -16.91 7.62
C MET A 52 4.05 -16.42 6.20
N TYR A 53 5.03 -15.87 5.46
CA TYR A 53 4.85 -15.50 4.04
C TYR A 53 4.54 -16.72 3.16
N LYS A 54 5.14 -17.88 3.44
CA LYS A 54 4.84 -19.12 2.72
C LYS A 54 3.42 -19.63 2.99
N LEU A 55 2.91 -19.50 4.20
CA LEU A 55 1.52 -19.87 4.54
C LEU A 55 0.48 -18.97 3.86
N LEU A 56 0.74 -17.66 3.76
CA LEU A 56 -0.13 -16.73 3.04
C LEU A 56 -0.11 -16.96 1.52
N LEU A 57 1.05 -17.32 0.94
CA LEU A 57 1.17 -17.74 -0.46
C LEU A 57 0.47 -19.06 -0.75
N VAL A 58 0.46 -20.01 0.20
CA VAL A 58 -0.24 -21.30 0.07
C VAL A 58 -1.77 -21.13 0.16
N LEU A 59 -2.27 -20.21 0.99
CA LEU A 59 -3.71 -19.91 1.05
C LEU A 59 -4.20 -19.16 -0.21
N ALA A 60 -3.38 -18.26 -0.77
CA ALA A 60 -3.68 -17.61 -2.05
C ALA A 60 -3.64 -18.57 -3.25
N SER A 61 -2.81 -19.62 -3.20
CA SER A 61 -2.71 -20.63 -4.27
C SER A 61 -3.70 -21.78 -4.16
N ALA A 62 -4.29 -22.04 -2.99
CA ALA A 62 -5.35 -23.04 -2.83
C ALA A 62 -6.65 -22.64 -3.56
N GLN A 63 -6.97 -21.35 -3.66
CA GLN A 63 -8.08 -20.87 -4.50
C GLN A 63 -7.76 -20.87 -6.00
N ALA A 64 -6.49 -20.76 -6.37
CA ALA A 64 -6.02 -20.82 -7.76
C ALA A 64 -5.98 -22.26 -8.34
N LEU A 65 -6.06 -23.29 -7.49
CA LEU A 65 -6.00 -24.71 -7.89
C LEU A 65 -7.35 -25.35 -8.22
N LYS A 66 -8.47 -24.61 -8.15
CA LYS A 66 -9.71 -25.04 -8.81
C LYS A 66 -9.47 -24.94 -10.33
N ARG A 67 -9.19 -26.09 -10.95
CA ARG A 67 -9.00 -26.28 -12.42
C ARG A 67 -9.80 -25.23 -13.22
N PRO A 68 -9.15 -24.44 -14.10
CA PRO A 68 -9.90 -23.60 -15.01
C PRO A 68 -10.61 -24.51 -16.02
N GLN A 69 -11.92 -24.71 -15.85
CA GLN A 69 -12.78 -25.31 -16.88
C GLN A 69 -12.86 -24.45 -18.17
N ARG A 70 -12.19 -23.29 -18.20
CA ARG A 70 -12.29 -22.28 -19.27
C ARG A 70 -11.13 -22.27 -20.26
N ALA A 71 -10.36 -23.36 -20.41
CA ALA A 71 -9.43 -23.49 -21.55
C ALA A 71 -10.16 -23.47 -22.93
N LEU A 72 -11.50 -23.57 -22.94
CA LEU A 72 -12.37 -23.49 -24.12
C LEU A 72 -12.87 -22.07 -24.47
N ALA A 73 -12.64 -21.04 -23.64
CA ALA A 73 -13.16 -19.69 -23.90
C ALA A 73 -12.40 -18.91 -25.01
N VAL A 74 -11.27 -19.44 -25.48
CA VAL A 74 -10.45 -18.80 -26.55
C VAL A 74 -11.09 -18.98 -27.95
N ARG A 75 -12.23 -19.68 -28.06
CA ARG A 75 -12.97 -19.92 -29.33
C ARG A 75 -14.39 -19.35 -29.34
N GLY A 76 -14.59 -18.15 -28.79
CA GLY A 76 -15.89 -17.46 -28.85
C GLY A 76 -16.80 -17.62 -27.63
N GLY A 77 -16.22 -17.92 -26.47
CA GLY A 77 -16.96 -17.83 -25.20
C GLY A 77 -17.11 -16.38 -24.75
N GLU A 78 -18.24 -16.07 -24.11
CA GLU A 78 -18.52 -14.76 -23.53
C GLU A 78 -17.40 -14.36 -22.55
N ILE A 79 -16.77 -13.21 -22.79
CA ILE A 79 -15.69 -12.69 -21.94
C ILE A 79 -16.34 -12.02 -20.73
N ASP A 80 -16.17 -12.62 -19.55
CA ASP A 80 -16.57 -12.01 -18.29
C ASP A 80 -15.68 -10.79 -17.98
N PRO A 81 -16.22 -9.55 -18.08
CA PRO A 81 -15.45 -8.33 -17.90
C PRO A 81 -14.93 -8.19 -16.46
N ILE A 82 -15.62 -8.75 -15.47
CA ILE A 82 -15.20 -8.72 -14.07
C ILE A 82 -13.96 -9.58 -13.89
N THR A 83 -13.96 -10.81 -14.43
CA THR A 83 -12.78 -11.70 -14.40
C THR A 83 -11.58 -11.06 -15.10
N VAL A 84 -11.78 -10.46 -16.28
CA VAL A 84 -10.70 -9.77 -17.01
C VAL A 84 -10.19 -8.56 -16.22
N GLY A 85 -11.09 -7.71 -15.72
CA GLY A 85 -10.73 -6.52 -14.96
C GLY A 85 -9.95 -6.85 -13.70
N LYS A 86 -10.42 -7.83 -12.91
CA LYS A 86 -9.69 -8.37 -11.74
C LYS A 86 -8.27 -8.80 -12.11
N GLY A 87 -8.13 -9.61 -13.17
CA GLY A 87 -6.84 -10.13 -13.60
C GLY A 87 -5.87 -9.04 -14.05
N VAL A 88 -6.35 -8.10 -14.86
CA VAL A 88 -5.53 -7.00 -15.40
C VAL A 88 -5.09 -6.03 -14.30
N VAL A 89 -6.02 -5.63 -13.42
CA VAL A 89 -5.72 -4.76 -12.27
C VAL A 89 -4.74 -5.44 -11.31
N LEU A 90 -4.96 -6.71 -10.98
CA LEU A 90 -4.07 -7.47 -10.09
C LEU A 90 -2.67 -7.62 -10.70
N ALA A 91 -2.57 -8.01 -11.98
CA ALA A 91 -1.28 -8.19 -12.65
C ALA A 91 -0.47 -6.89 -12.69
N SER A 92 -1.14 -5.76 -12.97
CA SER A 92 -0.51 -4.44 -12.95
C SER A 92 -0.03 -4.06 -11.55
N GLY A 93 -0.88 -4.24 -10.53
CA GLY A 93 -0.54 -3.99 -9.13
C GLY A 93 0.63 -4.86 -8.64
N LEU A 94 0.64 -6.15 -8.97
CA LEU A 94 1.76 -7.05 -8.62
C LEU A 94 3.07 -6.60 -9.27
N TYR A 95 3.03 -6.25 -10.55
CA TYR A 95 4.20 -5.79 -11.26
C TYR A 95 4.77 -4.50 -10.64
N GLY A 96 3.93 -3.51 -10.37
CA GLY A 96 4.34 -2.26 -9.71
C GLY A 96 4.80 -2.45 -8.26
N ALA A 97 4.23 -3.42 -7.53
CA ALA A 97 4.60 -3.68 -6.14
C ALA A 97 6.00 -4.31 -6.02
N PHE A 98 6.30 -5.29 -6.88
CA PHE A 98 7.57 -6.02 -6.82
C PHE A 98 8.69 -5.37 -7.64
N ASP A 99 8.37 -4.74 -8.76
CA ASP A 99 9.32 -3.99 -9.60
C ASP A 99 8.82 -2.56 -9.89
N PRO A 100 8.76 -1.67 -8.88
CA PRO A 100 8.29 -0.30 -9.07
C PRO A 100 9.16 0.49 -10.05
N LYS A 101 10.47 0.20 -10.10
CA LYS A 101 11.40 0.86 -11.03
C LYS A 101 11.11 0.45 -12.47
N GLY A 102 11.09 -0.86 -12.75
CA GLY A 102 10.77 -1.36 -14.09
C GLY A 102 9.35 -1.02 -14.52
N ASN A 103 8.42 -0.83 -13.59
CA ASN A 103 7.10 -0.29 -13.90
C ASN A 103 7.13 1.16 -14.35
N LEU A 104 7.74 2.05 -13.56
CA LEU A 104 7.87 3.46 -13.92
C LEU A 104 8.67 3.64 -15.22
N ASP A 105 9.71 2.83 -15.44
CA ASP A 105 10.50 2.83 -16.68
C ASP A 105 9.66 2.54 -17.93
N LYS A 106 8.67 1.64 -17.86
CA LYS A 106 7.75 1.36 -18.97
C LYS A 106 6.85 2.55 -19.31
N TYR A 107 6.61 3.43 -18.34
CA TYR A 107 5.92 4.71 -18.53
C TYR A 107 6.88 5.86 -18.85
N GLY A 108 8.15 5.57 -19.19
CA GLY A 108 9.15 6.58 -19.52
C GLY A 108 9.65 7.39 -18.31
N ILE A 109 9.31 6.98 -17.08
CA ILE A 109 9.60 7.72 -15.86
C ILE A 109 10.83 7.16 -15.18
N LYS A 110 11.89 7.97 -15.12
CA LYS A 110 13.08 7.69 -14.31
C LYS A 110 12.88 8.27 -12.91
N ALA A 111 12.45 7.43 -11.97
CA ALA A 111 12.20 7.85 -10.60
C ALA A 111 13.35 7.50 -9.65
N GLU A 112 13.71 8.42 -8.75
CA GLU A 112 14.55 8.10 -7.60
C GLU A 112 13.80 7.25 -6.55
N ALA A 113 14.51 6.89 -5.46
CA ALA A 113 13.99 6.00 -4.41
C ALA A 113 12.61 6.42 -3.86
N LYS A 114 12.37 7.72 -3.66
CA LYS A 114 11.06 8.23 -3.18
C LYS A 114 9.94 8.03 -4.19
N GLY A 115 10.19 8.30 -5.48
CA GLY A 115 9.21 8.05 -6.53
C GLY A 115 8.92 6.56 -6.69
N GLN A 116 9.95 5.70 -6.58
CA GLN A 116 9.78 4.24 -6.58
C GLN A 116 8.98 3.75 -5.37
N ALA A 117 9.24 4.29 -4.18
CA ALA A 117 8.47 3.98 -2.97
C ALA A 117 7.00 4.41 -3.13
N ALA A 118 6.74 5.61 -3.62
CA ALA A 118 5.38 6.08 -3.85
C ALA A 118 4.66 5.22 -4.91
N GLY A 119 5.33 4.88 -6.02
CA GLY A 119 4.79 3.98 -7.03
C GLY A 119 4.47 2.59 -6.47
N ARG A 120 5.29 2.09 -5.54
CA ARG A 120 5.02 0.83 -4.84
C ARG A 120 3.80 0.92 -3.92
N CYS A 121 3.61 2.03 -3.20
CA CYS A 121 2.37 2.27 -2.43
C CYS A 121 1.14 2.25 -3.34
N THR A 122 1.18 2.97 -4.46
CA THR A 122 0.10 3.00 -5.46
C THR A 122 -0.23 1.59 -5.96
N ALA A 123 0.78 0.79 -6.25
CA ALA A 123 0.61 -0.58 -6.72
C ALA A 123 -0.03 -1.49 -5.67
N TRP A 124 0.29 -1.34 -4.38
CA TRP A 124 -0.41 -2.04 -3.30
C TRP A 124 -1.87 -1.64 -3.17
N MET A 125 -2.22 -0.36 -3.40
CA MET A 125 -3.63 0.06 -3.46
C MET A 125 -4.37 -0.52 -4.67
N GLN A 126 -3.66 -0.74 -5.78
CA GLN A 126 -4.22 -1.44 -6.94
C GLN A 126 -4.47 -2.93 -6.65
N ILE A 127 -3.54 -3.60 -5.96
CA ILE A 127 -3.75 -4.99 -5.47
C ILE A 127 -4.95 -5.03 -4.52
N MET A 128 -5.08 -4.04 -3.65
CA MET A 128 -6.20 -3.92 -2.72
C MET A 128 -7.55 -3.75 -3.46
N PHE A 129 -7.60 -2.92 -4.52
CA PHE A 129 -8.80 -2.84 -5.36
C PHE A 129 -9.13 -4.20 -5.99
N ALA A 130 -8.14 -4.91 -6.55
CA ALA A 130 -8.36 -6.25 -7.07
C ALA A 130 -8.81 -7.26 -5.99
N ALA A 131 -8.34 -7.11 -4.75
CA ALA A 131 -8.79 -7.93 -3.63
C ALA A 131 -10.28 -7.66 -3.33
N ALA A 132 -10.71 -6.40 -3.27
CA ALA A 132 -12.11 -6.04 -3.04
C ALA A 132 -13.06 -6.73 -4.03
N LEU A 133 -12.67 -6.79 -5.30
CA LEU A 133 -13.46 -7.45 -6.34
C LEU A 133 -13.57 -8.98 -6.13
N ASN A 134 -12.61 -9.62 -5.46
CA ASN A 134 -12.57 -11.08 -5.23
C ASN A 134 -13.21 -11.53 -3.92
N LEU A 135 -13.61 -10.59 -3.07
CA LEU A 135 -14.21 -10.88 -1.78
C LEU A 135 -15.72 -11.06 -1.89
N ASP A 136 -16.29 -11.73 -0.88
CA ASP A 136 -17.73 -11.92 -0.77
C ASP A 136 -18.42 -10.57 -0.45
N PRO A 137 -19.45 -10.15 -1.23
CA PRO A 137 -20.19 -8.90 -0.99
C PRO A 137 -20.74 -8.73 0.43
N GLU A 138 -21.05 -9.82 1.13
CA GLU A 138 -21.60 -9.76 2.49
C GLU A 138 -20.56 -9.27 3.50
N SER A 139 -19.29 -9.61 3.28
CA SER A 139 -18.19 -9.36 4.22
C SER A 139 -17.11 -8.42 3.70
N VAL A 140 -17.17 -8.01 2.44
CA VAL A 140 -16.14 -7.22 1.76
C VAL A 140 -15.79 -5.92 2.50
N HIS A 141 -16.78 -5.16 3.00
CA HIS A 141 -16.51 -3.89 3.71
C HIS A 141 -15.59 -4.06 4.91
N ALA A 142 -15.82 -5.10 5.69
CA ALA A 142 -15.04 -5.38 6.89
C ALA A 142 -13.68 -6.00 6.55
N GLN A 143 -13.66 -6.95 5.61
CA GLN A 143 -12.43 -7.58 5.14
C GLN A 143 -11.48 -6.56 4.49
N MET A 144 -12.01 -5.56 3.79
CA MET A 144 -11.19 -4.53 3.17
C MET A 144 -10.46 -3.63 4.18
N MET A 145 -10.98 -3.47 5.41
CA MET A 145 -10.24 -2.78 6.47
C MET A 145 -9.02 -3.58 6.92
N TYR A 146 -9.15 -4.90 7.04
CA TYR A 146 -8.00 -5.78 7.33
C TYR A 146 -6.99 -5.84 6.17
N HIS A 147 -7.47 -5.82 4.93
CA HIS A 147 -6.57 -5.75 3.76
C HIS A 147 -5.82 -4.42 3.73
N MET A 148 -6.48 -3.30 4.03
CA MET A 148 -5.81 -1.99 4.14
C MET A 148 -4.78 -1.99 5.28
N LEU A 149 -5.11 -2.58 6.43
CA LEU A 149 -4.15 -2.77 7.53
C LEU A 149 -2.93 -3.56 7.06
N ALA A 150 -3.14 -4.68 6.37
CA ALA A 150 -2.05 -5.50 5.84
C ALA A 150 -1.19 -4.71 4.83
N VAL A 151 -1.81 -3.94 3.95
CA VAL A 151 -1.11 -3.04 3.03
C VAL A 151 -0.25 -2.05 3.81
N MET A 152 -0.78 -1.39 4.84
CA MET A 152 0.00 -0.47 5.67
C MET A 152 1.20 -1.15 6.33
N VAL A 153 1.05 -2.37 6.84
CA VAL A 153 2.17 -3.13 7.43
C VAL A 153 3.24 -3.45 6.38
N ILE A 154 2.82 -3.83 5.18
CA ILE A 154 3.72 -4.17 4.07
C ILE A 154 4.45 -2.92 3.56
N THR A 155 3.77 -1.77 3.54
CA THR A 155 4.34 -0.51 3.04
C THR A 155 5.07 0.31 4.10
N GLU A 156 5.00 -0.08 5.38
CA GLU A 156 5.67 0.64 6.48
C GLU A 156 7.17 0.89 6.25
N PRO A 157 7.99 -0.01 5.67
CA PRO A 157 9.40 0.30 5.38
C PRO A 157 9.59 1.52 4.46
N MET A 158 8.57 1.93 3.72
CA MET A 158 8.62 3.13 2.88
C MET A 158 8.55 4.43 3.69
N SER A 159 8.04 4.40 4.92
CA SER A 159 8.02 5.58 5.81
C SER A 159 9.44 6.11 6.05
N GLU A 160 10.43 5.23 6.10
CA GLU A 160 11.85 5.57 6.23
C GLU A 160 12.37 6.30 4.97
N VAL A 161 11.96 5.85 3.78
CA VAL A 161 12.32 6.49 2.50
C VAL A 161 11.70 7.88 2.40
N PHE A 162 10.49 8.05 2.91
CA PHE A 162 9.78 9.33 2.97
C PHE A 162 10.28 10.25 4.10
N GLY A 163 11.02 9.72 5.08
CA GLY A 163 11.40 10.45 6.29
C GLY A 163 10.18 10.83 7.15
N ALA A 164 9.09 10.06 7.05
CA ALA A 164 7.83 10.29 7.73
C ALA A 164 7.84 9.67 9.15
N PRO A 165 7.20 10.29 10.15
CA PRO A 165 6.97 9.66 11.44
C PRO A 165 6.12 8.39 11.30
N LYS A 166 6.46 7.33 12.05
CA LYS A 166 5.74 6.04 12.04
C LYS A 166 4.44 6.07 12.86
N ALA A 167 4.32 7.00 13.81
CA ALA A 167 3.20 7.05 14.74
C ALA A 167 1.82 7.20 14.04
N PRO A 168 1.64 8.06 13.03
CA PRO A 168 0.40 8.12 12.26
C PRO A 168 0.01 6.77 11.62
N SER A 169 0.97 6.03 11.06
CA SER A 169 0.71 4.71 10.48
C SER A 169 0.19 3.72 11.51
N VAL A 170 0.80 3.67 12.70
CA VAL A 170 0.38 2.77 13.79
C VAL A 170 -1.04 3.09 14.26
N ILE A 171 -1.37 4.38 14.41
CA ILE A 171 -2.72 4.82 14.78
C ILE A 171 -3.73 4.36 13.73
N TRP A 172 -3.43 4.55 12.44
CA TRP A 172 -4.30 4.09 11.37
C TRP A 172 -4.46 2.58 11.34
N MET A 173 -3.39 1.81 11.54
CA MET A 173 -3.49 0.34 11.64
C MET A 173 -4.46 -0.08 12.76
N ALA A 174 -4.40 0.59 13.93
CA ALA A 174 -5.33 0.32 15.03
C ALA A 174 -6.78 0.69 14.67
N ILE A 175 -6.99 1.85 14.03
CA ILE A 175 -8.31 2.29 13.55
C ILE A 175 -8.87 1.27 12.54
N LEU A 176 -8.09 0.85 11.56
CA LEU A 176 -8.52 -0.11 10.54
C LEU A 176 -8.86 -1.47 11.15
N GLY A 177 -8.06 -1.95 12.12
CA GLY A 177 -8.37 -3.17 12.85
C GLY A 177 -9.68 -3.08 13.62
N ALA A 178 -9.90 -1.96 14.33
CA ALA A 178 -11.12 -1.72 15.09
C ALA A 178 -12.35 -1.59 14.19
N VAL A 179 -12.26 -0.84 13.09
CA VAL A 179 -13.35 -0.69 12.12
C VAL A 179 -13.65 -2.03 11.44
N GLY A 180 -12.62 -2.79 11.06
CA GLY A 180 -12.80 -4.13 10.47
C GLY A 180 -13.52 -5.08 11.43
N TYR A 181 -13.12 -5.13 12.70
CA TYR A 181 -13.77 -5.94 13.72
C TYR A 181 -15.23 -5.54 13.94
N LYS A 182 -15.47 -4.24 14.17
CA LYS A 182 -16.82 -3.73 14.44
C LYS A 182 -17.75 -3.76 13.23
N THR A 183 -17.20 -3.79 12.01
CA THR A 183 -18.02 -3.99 10.81
C THR A 183 -18.37 -5.46 10.63
N LEU A 184 -17.49 -6.40 11.01
CA LEU A 184 -17.78 -7.84 10.98
C LEU A 184 -18.83 -8.24 12.03
N ASP A 185 -18.74 -7.70 13.24
CA ASP A 185 -19.69 -8.01 14.32
C ASP A 185 -21.05 -7.30 14.19
N GLY A 186 -21.20 -6.44 13.19
CA GLY A 186 -22.42 -5.69 12.89
C GLY A 186 -22.67 -4.47 13.80
N SER A 187 -21.77 -4.18 14.75
CA SER A 187 -21.92 -3.04 15.66
C SER A 187 -21.59 -1.69 15.01
N LEU A 188 -20.89 -1.69 13.86
CA LEU A 188 -20.55 -0.50 13.09
C LEU A 188 -21.13 -0.57 11.67
N ASN A 189 -21.71 0.54 11.24
CA ASN A 189 -22.29 0.65 9.90
C ASN A 189 -21.21 0.49 8.81
N LYS A 190 -21.47 -0.38 7.82
CA LYS A 190 -20.59 -0.64 6.67
C LYS A 190 -20.21 0.62 5.89
N TRP A 191 -21.04 1.66 5.92
CA TRP A 191 -20.72 2.97 5.35
C TRP A 191 -19.47 3.61 5.94
N VAL A 192 -19.10 3.30 7.19
CA VAL A 192 -17.85 3.81 7.80
C VAL A 192 -16.62 3.28 7.05
N ALA A 193 -16.59 1.97 6.75
CA ALA A 193 -15.52 1.37 5.96
C ALA A 193 -15.45 1.97 4.54
N THR A 194 -16.60 2.14 3.89
CA THR A 194 -16.71 2.80 2.58
C THR A 194 -16.21 4.25 2.62
N ALA A 195 -16.62 5.02 3.64
CA ALA A 195 -16.24 6.42 3.80
C ALA A 195 -14.73 6.58 4.03
N ILE A 196 -14.08 5.65 4.74
CA ILE A 196 -12.62 5.66 4.90
C ILE A 196 -11.93 5.60 3.53
N PHE A 197 -12.35 4.71 2.62
CA PHE A 197 -11.77 4.65 1.28
C PHE A 197 -12.09 5.88 0.44
N LEU A 198 -13.34 6.34 0.46
CA LEU A 198 -13.75 7.50 -0.34
C LEU A 198 -13.10 8.79 0.13
N ALA A 199 -13.09 9.08 1.43
CA ALA A 199 -12.56 10.31 1.98
C ALA A 199 -11.03 10.39 1.85
N ASN A 200 -10.31 9.33 2.24
CA ASN A 200 -8.85 9.29 2.08
C ASN A 200 -8.46 9.22 0.60
N GLY A 201 -9.23 8.49 -0.22
CA GLY A 201 -9.04 8.44 -1.65
C GLY A 201 -9.21 9.80 -2.31
N ALA A 202 -10.27 10.54 -1.96
CA ALA A 202 -10.51 11.89 -2.45
C ALA A 202 -9.41 12.86 -2.00
N GLN A 203 -8.99 12.80 -0.73
CA GLN A 203 -7.89 13.63 -0.22
C GLN A 203 -6.60 13.36 -1.00
N ALA A 204 -6.20 12.10 -1.17
CA ALA A 204 -4.99 11.75 -1.89
C ALA A 204 -5.07 12.07 -3.39
N PHE A 205 -6.24 11.88 -4.00
CA PHE A 205 -6.48 12.11 -5.44
C PHE A 205 -6.50 13.60 -5.79
N LEU A 206 -7.12 14.44 -4.95
CA LEU A 206 -7.34 15.86 -5.23
C LEU A 206 -6.30 16.78 -4.56
N ALA A 207 -5.77 16.37 -3.41
CA ALA A 207 -4.85 17.17 -2.60
C ALA A 207 -3.66 16.34 -2.09
N PRO A 208 -2.81 15.79 -2.98
CA PRO A 208 -1.66 14.97 -2.59
C PRO A 208 -0.66 15.73 -1.69
N ASP A 209 -0.62 17.06 -1.77
CA ASP A 209 0.15 17.90 -0.85
C ASP A 209 -0.35 17.80 0.59
N SER A 210 -1.67 17.81 0.79
CA SER A 210 -2.28 17.65 2.12
C SER A 210 -1.90 16.30 2.75
N ILE A 211 -1.81 15.24 1.94
CA ILE A 211 -1.31 13.93 2.41
C ILE A 211 0.15 14.04 2.84
N CYS A 212 1.00 14.67 2.03
CA CYS A 212 2.41 14.84 2.36
C CYS A 212 2.59 15.61 3.68
N ASP A 213 1.84 16.69 3.87
CA ASP A 213 1.91 17.51 5.08
C ASP A 213 1.37 16.77 6.30
N MET A 214 0.20 16.13 6.18
CA MET A 214 -0.44 15.39 7.27
C MET A 214 0.43 14.24 7.79
N TYR A 215 1.12 13.54 6.89
CA TYR A 215 2.02 12.44 7.24
C TYR A 215 3.48 12.86 7.41
N GLY A 216 3.79 14.17 7.36
CA GLY A 216 5.15 14.68 7.57
C GLY A 216 6.17 14.16 6.56
N ILE A 217 5.76 13.92 5.31
CA ILE A 217 6.61 13.43 4.22
C ILE A 217 7.56 14.55 3.79
N LYS A 218 8.86 14.33 3.96
CA LYS A 218 9.86 15.35 3.66
C LYS A 218 10.28 15.27 2.20
N GLY A 219 10.39 16.41 1.52
CA GLY A 219 10.91 16.50 0.16
C GLY A 219 10.12 15.67 -0.85
N ALA A 220 8.78 15.73 -0.78
CA ALA A 220 7.90 15.18 -1.80
C ALA A 220 8.09 15.96 -3.11
N ASN A 221 8.55 15.28 -4.15
CA ASN A 221 8.73 15.83 -5.49
C ASN A 221 7.46 15.57 -6.34
N LYS A 222 7.48 16.00 -7.61
CA LYS A 222 6.34 15.83 -8.53
C LYS A 222 5.90 14.36 -8.67
N ILE A 223 6.85 13.43 -8.82
CA ILE A 223 6.50 12.01 -8.99
C ILE A 223 5.85 11.42 -7.73
N VAL A 224 6.30 11.79 -6.53
CA VAL A 224 5.66 11.37 -5.27
C VAL A 224 4.20 11.84 -5.22
N LYS A 225 3.96 13.12 -5.54
CA LYS A 225 2.61 13.69 -5.54
C LYS A 225 1.70 13.04 -6.59
N ALA A 226 2.21 12.82 -7.80
CA ALA A 226 1.48 12.15 -8.87
C ALA A 226 1.14 10.69 -8.51
N MET A 227 2.07 9.98 -7.85
CA MET A 227 1.83 8.62 -7.38
C MET A 227 0.82 8.59 -6.23
N PHE A 228 0.83 9.56 -5.30
CA PHE A 228 -0.22 9.67 -4.28
C PHE A 228 -1.58 10.06 -4.85
N SER A 229 -1.60 10.90 -5.89
CA SER A 229 -2.79 11.18 -6.69
C SER A 229 -3.36 9.87 -7.25
N LEU A 230 -2.56 9.06 -7.96
CA LEU A 230 -2.98 7.75 -8.46
C LEU A 230 -3.37 6.76 -7.34
N MET A 231 -2.67 6.77 -6.22
CA MET A 231 -3.00 5.97 -5.04
C MET A 231 -4.40 6.30 -4.53
N GLY A 232 -4.72 7.60 -4.43
CA GLY A 232 -6.06 8.08 -4.12
C GLY A 232 -7.10 7.61 -5.13
N GLY A 233 -6.76 7.60 -6.42
CA GLY A 233 -7.60 7.04 -7.48
C GLY A 233 -7.94 5.56 -7.25
N GLN A 234 -6.98 4.73 -6.85
CA GLN A 234 -7.23 3.31 -6.53
C GLN A 234 -8.08 3.12 -5.26
N MET A 235 -7.89 3.99 -4.26
CA MET A 235 -8.75 4.01 -3.08
C MET A 235 -10.19 4.43 -3.44
N LEU A 236 -10.36 5.40 -4.34
CA LEU A 236 -11.67 5.80 -4.86
C LEU A 236 -12.32 4.64 -5.63
N CYS A 237 -11.58 3.89 -6.45
CA CYS A 237 -12.11 2.70 -7.12
C CYS A 237 -12.66 1.68 -6.10
N THR A 238 -11.89 1.41 -5.05
CA THR A 238 -12.30 0.53 -3.95
C THR A 238 -13.54 1.07 -3.23
N GLY A 239 -13.53 2.34 -2.83
CA GLY A 239 -14.65 2.98 -2.14
C GLY A 239 -15.91 3.05 -3.00
N THR A 240 -15.80 3.31 -4.30
CA THR A 240 -16.93 3.32 -5.24
C THR A 240 -17.52 1.92 -5.40
N TYR A 241 -16.69 0.88 -5.51
CA TYR A 241 -17.18 -0.50 -5.53
C TYR A 241 -17.96 -0.84 -4.25
N LEU A 242 -17.37 -0.56 -3.08
CA LEU A 242 -18.00 -0.81 -1.79
C LEU A 242 -19.29 -0.01 -1.59
N GLY A 243 -19.30 1.25 -2.00
CA GLY A 243 -20.47 2.13 -1.89
C GLY A 243 -21.62 1.69 -2.79
N ALA A 244 -21.31 1.28 -4.02
CA ALA A 244 -22.32 0.75 -4.94
C ALA A 244 -23.00 -0.51 -4.37
N LEU A 245 -22.24 -1.43 -3.77
CA LEU A 245 -22.81 -2.61 -3.11
C LEU A 245 -23.76 -2.25 -1.95
N LEU A 246 -23.50 -1.16 -1.21
CA LEU A 246 -24.41 -0.68 -0.15
C LEU A 246 -25.66 0.02 -0.70
N MET A 247 -25.66 0.36 -1.99
CA MET A 247 -26.81 0.92 -2.69
C MET A 247 -27.57 -0.16 -3.47
N ASP A 248 -27.46 -1.42 -3.04
CA ASP A 248 -28.09 -2.60 -3.63
C ASP A 248 -27.78 -2.79 -5.12
N LYS A 249 -26.64 -2.27 -5.58
CA LYS A 249 -26.15 -2.50 -6.93
C LYS A 249 -25.58 -3.89 -7.07
N SER A 250 -25.81 -4.51 -8.22
CA SER A 250 -25.19 -5.78 -8.57
C SER A 250 -23.67 -5.65 -8.56
N GLN A 251 -22.95 -6.76 -8.37
CA GLN A 251 -21.49 -6.76 -8.48
C GLN A 251 -20.99 -6.23 -9.84
N SER A 252 -21.77 -6.44 -10.90
CA SER A 252 -21.45 -5.95 -12.25
C SER A 252 -21.57 -4.43 -12.34
N GLU A 253 -22.66 -3.85 -11.85
CA GLU A 253 -22.82 -2.39 -11.77
C GLU A 253 -21.75 -1.76 -10.87
N ALA A 254 -21.49 -2.34 -9.70
CA ALA A 254 -20.47 -1.86 -8.76
C ALA A 254 -19.07 -1.89 -9.40
N PHE A 255 -18.74 -2.97 -10.10
CA PHE A 255 -17.50 -3.07 -10.88
C PHE A 255 -17.44 -2.02 -11.98
N ALA A 256 -18.52 -1.82 -12.73
CA ALA A 256 -18.57 -0.82 -13.79
C ALA A 256 -18.30 0.59 -13.28
N TYR A 257 -18.93 0.98 -12.16
CA TYR A 257 -18.70 2.28 -11.53
C TYR A 257 -17.25 2.44 -11.05
N ALA A 258 -16.68 1.41 -10.42
CA ALA A 258 -15.30 1.44 -9.98
C ALA A 258 -14.32 1.54 -11.16
N MET A 259 -14.59 0.85 -12.27
CA MET A 259 -13.78 0.94 -13.49
C MET A 259 -13.94 2.30 -14.18
N ALA A 260 -15.12 2.91 -14.15
CA ALA A 260 -15.28 4.29 -14.64
C ALA A 260 -14.40 5.26 -13.83
N VAL A 261 -14.35 5.11 -12.51
CA VAL A 261 -13.45 5.90 -11.64
C VAL A 261 -11.98 5.62 -11.95
N ASN A 262 -11.60 4.35 -12.19
CA ASN A 262 -10.23 4.01 -12.60
C ASN A 262 -9.85 4.68 -13.92
N GLY A 263 -10.78 4.70 -14.89
CA GLY A 263 -10.59 5.37 -16.17
C GLY A 263 -10.42 6.88 -16.01
N ALA A 264 -11.23 7.51 -15.17
CA ALA A 264 -11.12 8.93 -14.85
C ALA A 264 -9.79 9.25 -14.14
N ALA A 265 -9.34 8.40 -13.22
CA ALA A 265 -8.05 8.56 -12.54
C ALA A 265 -6.86 8.46 -13.52
N ALA A 266 -6.89 7.49 -14.44
CA ALA A 266 -5.87 7.35 -15.47
C ALA A 266 -5.88 8.53 -16.46
N ALA A 267 -7.06 9.00 -16.86
CA ALA A 267 -7.21 10.18 -17.70
C ALA A 267 -6.67 11.44 -17.00
N LYS A 268 -7.00 11.65 -15.71
CA LYS A 268 -6.46 12.76 -14.93
C LYS A 268 -4.93 12.73 -14.94
N TYR A 269 -4.32 11.58 -14.65
CA TYR A 269 -2.86 11.46 -14.66
C TYR A 269 -2.28 11.83 -16.04
N ALA A 270 -2.87 11.32 -17.13
CA ALA A 270 -2.44 11.64 -18.49
C ALA A 270 -2.53 13.15 -18.81
N LEU A 271 -3.55 13.82 -18.29
CA LEU A 271 -3.87 15.21 -18.61
C LEU A 271 -3.20 16.23 -17.69
N THR A 272 -2.86 15.85 -16.46
CA THR A 272 -2.41 16.80 -15.42
C THR A 272 -1.02 16.49 -14.87
N ASP A 273 -0.61 15.23 -14.83
CA ASP A 273 0.64 14.82 -14.19
C ASP A 273 1.72 14.41 -15.22
N ALA A 274 1.33 13.84 -16.37
CA ALA A 274 2.27 13.23 -17.30
C ALA A 274 3.29 14.20 -17.91
N ASP A 275 2.85 15.40 -18.33
CA ASP A 275 3.75 16.42 -18.90
C ASP A 275 4.79 16.88 -17.87
N ASP A 276 4.34 17.04 -16.63
CA ASP A 276 5.14 17.46 -15.49
C ASP A 276 6.24 16.46 -15.10
N LEU A 277 6.07 15.21 -15.55
CA LEU A 277 6.98 14.09 -15.34
C LEU A 277 7.77 13.71 -16.61
N ASN A 278 7.57 14.42 -17.72
CA ASN A 278 8.08 14.04 -19.05
C ASN A 278 7.70 12.60 -19.44
N ALA A 279 6.52 12.14 -19.01
CA ALA A 279 6.03 10.80 -19.25
C ALA A 279 5.12 10.76 -20.51
N PRO A 280 5.21 9.73 -21.37
CA PRO A 280 4.26 9.54 -22.45
C PRO A 280 2.83 9.37 -21.92
N LYS A 281 1.88 10.13 -22.48
CA LYS A 281 0.45 10.05 -22.13
C LYS A 281 -0.22 8.73 -22.55
N THR A 282 0.33 8.07 -23.56
CA THR A 282 -0.26 6.89 -24.22
C THR A 282 -0.55 5.76 -23.25
N GLY A 283 0.36 5.48 -22.30
CA GLY A 283 0.16 4.42 -21.32
C GLY A 283 -1.04 4.67 -20.39
N ALA A 284 -1.19 5.91 -19.93
CA ALA A 284 -2.31 6.29 -19.06
C ALA A 284 -3.64 6.39 -19.83
N LEU A 285 -3.62 6.90 -21.07
CA LEU A 285 -4.80 6.92 -21.94
C LEU A 285 -5.26 5.50 -22.35
N ALA A 286 -4.32 4.56 -22.55
CA ALA A 286 -4.66 3.16 -22.77
C ALA A 286 -5.39 2.56 -21.56
N TRP A 287 -4.94 2.87 -20.33
CA TRP A 287 -5.65 2.48 -19.11
C TRP A 287 -7.05 3.11 -19.02
N ALA A 288 -7.21 4.37 -19.42
CA ALA A 288 -8.52 5.01 -19.47
C ALA A 288 -9.46 4.28 -20.44
N ALA A 289 -8.98 3.94 -21.64
CA ALA A 289 -9.76 3.22 -22.65
C ALA A 289 -10.12 1.79 -22.20
N ILE A 290 -9.16 1.04 -21.65
CA ILE A 290 -9.39 -0.31 -21.11
C ILE A 290 -10.46 -0.24 -20.01
N SER A 291 -10.35 0.74 -19.12
CA SER A 291 -11.29 0.90 -18.01
C SER A 291 -12.70 1.24 -18.48
N ALA A 292 -12.82 2.14 -19.46
CA ALA A 292 -14.11 2.46 -20.08
C ALA A 292 -14.72 1.26 -20.79
N GLY A 293 -13.92 0.47 -21.52
CA GLY A 293 -14.38 -0.74 -22.20
C GLY A 293 -14.87 -1.81 -21.22
N LEU A 294 -14.14 -2.03 -20.12
CA LEU A 294 -14.55 -2.96 -19.05
C LEU A 294 -15.82 -2.48 -18.34
N ALA A 295 -15.94 -1.18 -18.07
CA ALA A 295 -17.15 -0.62 -17.46
C ALA A 295 -18.36 -0.77 -18.38
N TYR A 296 -18.21 -0.46 -19.67
CA TYR A 296 -19.28 -0.62 -20.66
C TYR A 296 -19.74 -2.08 -20.76
N LYS A 297 -18.79 -3.01 -20.85
CA LYS A 297 -19.10 -4.45 -20.92
C LYS A 297 -19.69 -5.03 -19.65
N ALA A 298 -19.44 -4.45 -18.49
CA ALA A 298 -20.10 -4.88 -17.26
C ALA A 298 -21.55 -4.38 -17.13
N LEU A 299 -21.94 -3.37 -17.92
CA LEU A 299 -23.30 -2.83 -17.93
C LEU A 299 -24.19 -3.37 -19.07
N ASN A 300 -23.61 -4.05 -20.07
CA ASN A 300 -24.29 -4.51 -21.29
C ASN A 300 -23.88 -5.94 -21.64
#